data_AF-A0A939FHE3-F1
#
_entry.id   AF-A0A939FHE3-F1
#
_cell.length_a   1.000
_cell.length_b   1.000
_cell.length_c   1.000
_cell.angle_alpha   90.00
_cell.angle_beta   90.00
_cell.angle_gamma   90.00
#
_symmetry.space_group_name_H-M   'P 1'
#
loop_
_entity.id
_entity.type
_entity.pdbx_description
1 polymer ?
#
loop_
_entity_poly.entity_id
_entity_poly.type
_entity_poly.pdbx_seq_one_letter_code
_entity_poly.pdbx_strand_id
1 'polypeptide(L)' 'TENGVTLDFANIPAESIVPQHYAFLVPEEDFDGIFDRMKTTRVDWFADPHRMHPSEINHNDGGRGVDEV' A
#
# COMPACT_ATOMS: atom_id res chain seq x y z
N THR A 1 -10.71 11.72 -4.27
CA THR A 1 -9.94 11.75 -3.01
C THR A 1 -9.71 13.21 -2.64
N GLU A 2 -10.14 13.63 -1.46
CA GLU A 2 -10.44 15.05 -1.16
C GLU A 2 -9.50 15.71 -0.14
N ASN A 3 -8.37 15.07 0.20
CA ASN A 3 -7.47 15.59 1.24
C ASN A 3 -6.57 16.74 0.76
N GLY A 4 -6.63 17.13 -0.52
CA GLY A 4 -5.83 18.23 -1.08
C GLY A 4 -4.31 18.03 -1.03
N VAL A 5 -3.85 16.80 -0.76
CA VAL A 5 -2.42 16.44 -0.68
C VAL A 5 -1.95 15.92 -2.03
N THR A 6 -0.74 16.33 -2.42
CA THR A 6 -0.02 15.79 -3.58
C THR A 6 1.15 14.91 -3.12
N LEU A 7 1.53 13.96 -3.98
CA LEU A 7 2.76 13.19 -3.83
C LEU A 7 3.70 13.58 -4.98
N ASP A 8 4.72 14.39 -4.66
CA ASP A 8 5.67 14.90 -5.64
C ASP A 8 6.97 14.07 -5.58
N PHE A 9 7.34 13.46 -6.71
CA PHE A 9 8.53 12.62 -6.80
C PHE A 9 9.76 13.45 -7.13
N ALA A 10 10.79 13.37 -6.30
CA ALA A 10 12.09 14.00 -6.53
C ALA A 10 13.12 12.97 -7.01
N ASN A 11 13.97 13.36 -7.96
CA ASN A 11 15.09 12.54 -8.40
C ASN A 11 16.31 12.82 -7.50
N ILE A 12 16.63 11.89 -6.60
CA ILE A 12 17.74 11.98 -5.64
C ILE A 12 18.64 10.74 -5.73
N PRO A 13 19.89 10.79 -5.23
CA PRO A 13 20.75 9.62 -5.18
C PRO A 13 20.09 8.48 -4.36
N ALA A 14 20.20 7.25 -4.86
CA ALA A 14 19.52 6.09 -4.28
C ALA A 14 19.94 5.83 -2.82
N GLU A 15 21.21 6.09 -2.49
CA GLU A 15 21.77 5.97 -1.15
C GLU A 15 21.18 6.97 -0.15
N SER A 16 20.50 8.01 -0.63
CA SER A 16 19.83 9.03 0.19
C SER A 16 18.35 8.70 0.42
N ILE A 17 17.81 7.65 -0.22
CA ILE A 17 16.41 7.23 -0.06
C ILE A 17 16.28 6.47 1.26
N VAL A 18 15.51 7.04 2.18
CA VAL A 18 15.07 6.36 3.40
C VAL A 18 13.65 5.82 3.20
N PRO A 19 13.32 4.59 3.65
CA PRO A 19 11.98 4.06 3.56
C PRO A 19 10.97 4.96 4.27
N GLN A 20 9.85 5.23 3.61
CA GLN A 20 8.71 5.96 4.17
C GLN A 20 7.44 5.14 4.04
N HIS A 21 6.48 5.37 4.93
CA HIS A 21 5.21 4.66 4.95
C HIS A 21 4.06 5.59 4.54
N TYR A 22 3.40 5.27 3.43
CA TYR A 22 2.25 6.01 2.91
C TYR A 22 1.03 5.08 2.87
N ALA A 23 0.02 5.37 3.68
CA ALA A 23 -1.24 4.63 3.69
C ALA A 23 -2.34 5.42 2.98
N PHE A 24 -3.04 4.77 2.05
CA PHE A 24 -4.13 5.37 1.28
C PHE A 24 -5.46 4.77 1.71
N LEU A 25 -6.35 5.62 2.21
CA LEU A 25 -7.74 5.23 2.45
C LEU A 25 -8.51 5.26 1.12
N VAL A 26 -9.13 4.14 0.77
CA VAL A 26 -9.89 3.97 -0.48
C VAL A 26 -11.30 3.47 -0.18
N PRO A 27 -12.30 3.78 -1.04
CA PRO A 27 -13.60 3.12 -1.01
C PRO A 27 -13.48 1.60 -1.22
N GLU A 28 -14.43 0.85 -0.69
CA GLU A 28 -14.45 -0.62 -0.79
C GLU A 28 -14.54 -1.09 -2.25
N GLU A 29 -15.27 -0.37 -3.10
CA GLU A 29 -15.39 -0.65 -4.52
C GLU A 29 -14.08 -0.50 -5.30
N ASP A 30 -13.14 0.31 -4.80
CA ASP A 30 -11.84 0.55 -5.45
C ASP A 30 -10.77 -0.45 -4.99
N PHE A 31 -10.94 -1.04 -3.79
CA PHE A 31 -9.95 -1.95 -3.18
C PHE A 31 -9.63 -3.14 -4.09
N ASP A 32 -10.65 -3.80 -4.65
CA ASP A 32 -10.45 -5.02 -5.45
C ASP A 32 -9.65 -4.74 -6.72
N GLY A 33 -9.91 -3.62 -7.39
CA GLY A 33 -9.18 -3.22 -8.60
C GLY A 33 -7.71 -2.90 -8.32
N ILE A 34 -7.42 -2.26 -7.18
CA ILE A 34 -6.06 -1.98 -6.73
C ILE A 34 -5.34 -3.29 -6.36
N PHE A 35 -6.00 -4.14 -5.58
CA PHE A 35 -5.42 -5.39 -5.10
C PHE A 35 -5.14 -6.37 -6.23
N ASP A 36 -6.03 -6.46 -7.22
CA ASP A 36 -5.80 -7.31 -8.40
C ASP A 36 -4.63 -6.79 -9.25
N ARG A 37 -4.45 -5.47 -9.35
CA ARG A 37 -3.26 -4.90 -9.99
C ARG A 37 -1.99 -5.34 -9.27
N MET A 38 -1.93 -5.27 -7.93
CA MET A 38 -0.77 -5.73 -7.14
C MET A 38 -0.43 -7.21 -7.41
N LYS A 39 -1.45 -8.08 -7.43
CA LYS A 39 -1.27 -9.50 -7.77
C LYS A 39 -0.71 -9.68 -9.19
N THR A 40 -1.22 -8.93 -10.16
CA THR A 40 -0.77 -9.04 -11.56
C THR A 40 0.68 -8.58 -11.74
N THR A 41 1.12 -7.59 -10.96
CA THR A 41 2.51 -7.09 -10.97
C THR A 41 3.46 -7.92 -10.13
N ARG A 42 2.97 -8.99 -9.45
CA ARG A 42 3.76 -9.90 -8.60
C ARG A 42 4.56 -9.17 -7.52
N VAL A 43 3.96 -8.13 -6.94
CA VAL A 43 4.50 -7.46 -5.75
C VAL A 43 4.22 -8.35 -4.54
N ASP A 44 5.16 -8.48 -3.61
CA ASP A 44 4.91 -9.18 -2.35
C ASP A 44 4.01 -8.31 -1.45
N TRP A 45 2.94 -8.90 -0.92
CA TRP A 45 2.01 -8.21 -0.03
C TRP A 45 1.81 -8.95 1.30
N PHE A 46 1.41 -8.20 2.32
CA PHE A 46 1.28 -8.66 3.69
C PHE A 46 0.01 -8.09 4.34
N ALA A 47 -0.49 -8.77 5.37
CA ALA A 47 -1.58 -8.23 6.19
C ALA A 47 -1.10 -7.19 7.22
N ASP A 48 0.21 -7.11 7.46
CA ASP A 48 0.80 -6.27 8.50
C ASP A 48 2.09 -5.55 8.06
N PRO A 49 2.40 -4.37 8.61
CA PRO A 49 3.61 -3.60 8.27
C PRO A 49 4.93 -4.30 8.64
N HIS A 50 4.90 -5.26 9.57
CA HIS A 50 6.09 -6.01 9.98
C HIS A 50 6.38 -7.22 9.08
N ARG A 51 5.55 -7.44 8.05
CA ARG A 51 5.73 -8.48 7.02
C ARG A 51 5.71 -9.90 7.61
N MET A 52 4.89 -10.13 8.63
CA MET A 52 4.78 -11.43 9.29
C MET A 52 3.73 -12.33 8.64
N HIS A 53 2.75 -11.76 7.95
CA HIS A 53 1.61 -12.45 7.35
C HIS A 53 1.59 -12.29 5.83
N PRO A 54 2.46 -13.03 5.10
CA PRO A 54 2.56 -12.91 3.64
C PRO A 54 1.30 -13.42 2.95
N SER A 55 0.96 -12.77 1.84
CA SER A 55 -0.19 -13.15 0.99
C SER A 55 -1.57 -13.04 1.65
N GLU A 56 -1.66 -12.39 2.81
CA GLU A 56 -2.92 -12.15 3.54
C GLU A 56 -3.30 -10.66 3.51
N ILE A 57 -4.57 -10.36 3.80
CA ILE A 57 -5.07 -9.00 4.04
C ILE A 57 -5.56 -8.90 5.48
N ASN A 58 -5.48 -7.72 6.09
CA ASN A 58 -6.11 -7.49 7.38
C ASN A 58 -7.58 -7.07 7.22
N HIS A 59 -8.34 -7.24 8.29
CA HIS A 59 -9.72 -6.77 8.42
C HIS A 59 -9.86 -5.79 9.59
N ASN A 60 -8.85 -4.92 9.75
CA ASN A 60 -8.81 -3.95 10.83
C ASN A 60 -10.02 -3.00 10.74
N ASP A 61 -10.56 -2.64 11.90
CA ASP A 61 -11.69 -1.71 12.03
C ASP A 61 -12.95 -2.11 11.24
N GLY A 62 -13.08 -3.39 10.89
CA GLY A 62 -14.18 -3.92 10.08
C GLY A 62 -14.04 -3.65 8.58
N GLY A 63 -12.91 -3.11 8.13
CA GLY A 63 -12.59 -2.87 6.73
C GLY A 63 -11.67 -3.94 6.13
N ARG A 64 -10.85 -3.52 5.16
CA ARG A 64 -9.80 -4.33 4.52
C ARG A 64 -8.53 -3.50 4.36
N GLY A 65 -7.38 -4.14 4.56
CA GLY A 65 -6.08 -3.50 4.42
C GLY A 65 -5.01 -4.45 3.91
N VAL A 66 -4.05 -3.91 3.16
CA VAL A 66 -2.90 -4.65 2.62
C VAL A 66 -1.67 -3.75 2.66
N ASP A 67 -0.52 -4.33 3.02
CA ASP A 67 0.79 -3.68 3.05
C ASP A 67 1.67 -4.24 1.93
N GLU A 68 2.40 -3.37 1.23
CA GLU A 68 3.40 -3.74 0.21
C GLU A 68 4.82 -3.37 0.63
N VAL A 69 5.81 -3.93 -0.07
CA VAL A 69 7.25 -3.81 0.24
C VAL A 69 7.98 -2.83 -0.65
#